data_AF-A0A090R3E0-F1
#
_entry.id   AF-A0A090R3E0-F1
#
_cell.length_a   1.000
_cell.length_b   1.000
_cell.length_c   1.000
_cell.angle_alpha   90.00
_cell.angle_beta   90.00
_cell.angle_gamma   90.00
#
_symmetry.space_group_name_H-M   'P 1'
#
loop_
_entity.id
_entity.type
_entity.pdbx_description
1 polymer ?
#
loop_
_entity_poly.entity_id
_entity_poly.type
_entity_poly.pdbx_seq_one_letter_code
_entity_poly.pdbx_strand_id
1 'polypeptide(L)' 'MPGAVARTSTFALNNVTLPYILKLADKGYKAALQEDKHLLNGLNVYRGQVTCEEVAHALNLPYVAPETAIA' A
#
# COMPACT_ATOMS: atom_id res chain seq x y z
N MET A 1 3.78 2.20 -23.52
CA MET A 1 3.51 2.11 -22.07
C MET A 1 2.10 1.59 -21.82
N PRO A 2 1.77 1.02 -20.64
CA PRO A 2 0.48 0.37 -20.34
C PRO A 2 -0.76 1.24 -20.65
N GLY A 3 -0.65 2.56 -20.50
CA GLY A 3 -1.74 3.49 -20.83
C GLY A 3 -2.21 3.45 -22.30
N ALA A 4 -1.39 2.98 -23.23
CA ALA A 4 -1.78 2.85 -24.64
C ALA A 4 -2.73 1.67 -24.92
N VAL A 5 -2.83 0.71 -23.98
CA VAL A 5 -3.65 -0.49 -24.10
C VAL A 5 -4.58 -0.63 -22.89
N ALA A 6 -5.33 0.45 -22.61
CA ALA A 6 -6.13 0.63 -21.39
C ALA A 6 -6.98 -0.60 -21.03
N ARG A 7 -7.73 -1.18 -21.99
CA ARG A 7 -8.57 -2.36 -21.72
C ARG A 7 -7.75 -3.52 -21.15
N THR A 8 -6.65 -3.87 -21.81
CA THR A 8 -5.78 -4.98 -21.38
C THR A 8 -5.12 -4.67 -20.04
N SER A 9 -4.59 -3.46 -19.87
CA SER A 9 -3.91 -3.05 -18.64
C SER A 9 -4.85 -2.97 -17.43
N THR A 10 -6.10 -2.55 -17.61
CA THR A 10 -7.10 -2.55 -16.54
C THR A 10 -7.41 -3.96 -16.06
N PHE A 11 -7.64 -4.91 -16.97
CA PHE A 11 -7.85 -6.30 -16.57
C PHE A 11 -6.62 -6.88 -15.87
N ALA A 12 -5.42 -6.62 -16.40
CA ALA A 12 -4.18 -7.10 -15.80
C ALA A 12 -3.97 -6.56 -14.38
N LEU A 13 -4.15 -5.23 -14.16
CA LEU A 13 -3.99 -4.61 -12.85
C LEU A 13 -5.05 -5.10 -11.87
N ASN A 14 -6.32 -5.09 -12.25
CA ASN A 14 -7.42 -5.49 -11.37
C ASN A 14 -7.31 -6.94 -10.95
N ASN A 15 -6.90 -7.85 -11.83
CA ASN A 15 -6.74 -9.27 -11.46
C ASN A 15 -5.70 -9.47 -10.35
N VAL A 16 -4.69 -8.60 -10.26
CA VAL A 16 -3.63 -8.67 -9.24
C VAL A 16 -4.02 -7.90 -7.98
N THR A 17 -4.74 -6.79 -8.09
CA THR A 17 -5.12 -5.95 -6.94
C THR A 17 -6.40 -6.40 -6.24
N LEU A 18 -7.31 -7.07 -6.95
CA LEU A 18 -8.61 -7.47 -6.42
C LEU A 18 -8.55 -8.26 -5.09
N PRO A 19 -7.64 -9.24 -4.91
CA PRO A 19 -7.54 -9.95 -3.63
C PRO A 19 -7.21 -9.04 -2.44
N TYR A 20 -6.36 -8.03 -2.64
CA TYR A 20 -6.01 -7.06 -1.59
C TYR A 20 -7.16 -6.11 -1.28
N ILE A 21 -7.89 -5.67 -2.32
CA ILE A 21 -9.07 -4.81 -2.16
C ILE A 21 -10.15 -5.51 -1.36
N LEU A 22 -10.41 -6.80 -1.63
CA LEU A 22 -11.39 -7.58 -0.87
C LEU A 22 -10.98 -7.72 0.61
N LYS A 23 -9.71 -8.05 0.89
CA LYS A 23 -9.19 -8.08 2.28
C LYS A 23 -9.39 -6.76 3.01
N LEU A 24 -9.10 -5.64 2.35
CA LEU A 24 -9.28 -4.30 2.92
C LEU A 24 -10.75 -3.99 3.19
N ALA A 25 -11.65 -4.36 2.27
CA ALA A 25 -13.08 -4.14 2.41
C ALA A 25 -13.69 -4.97 3.54
N ASP A 26 -13.31 -6.24 3.65
CA ASP A 26 -13.88 -7.18 4.61
C ASP A 26 -13.37 -6.94 6.04
N LYS A 27 -12.08 -6.57 6.19
CA LYS A 27 -11.41 -6.51 7.50
C LYS A 27 -11.09 -5.09 7.96
N GLY A 28 -11.21 -4.10 7.07
CA GLY A 28 -10.69 -2.77 7.29
C GLY A 28 -9.15 -2.73 7.21
N TYR A 29 -8.61 -1.51 7.17
CA TYR A 29 -7.17 -1.30 6.93
C TYR A 29 -6.27 -1.89 8.02
N LYS A 30 -6.61 -1.75 9.31
CA LYS A 30 -5.71 -2.12 10.41
C LYS A 30 -5.48 -3.64 10.44
N ALA A 31 -6.55 -4.43 10.41
CA ALA A 31 -6.45 -5.88 10.41
C ALA A 31 -5.83 -6.41 9.10
N ALA A 32 -6.26 -5.87 7.94
CA ALA A 32 -5.70 -6.29 6.66
C ALA A 32 -4.18 -6.04 6.55
N LEU A 33 -3.69 -4.91 7.06
CA LEU A 33 -2.27 -4.56 7.09
C LEU A 33 -1.47 -5.42 8.09
N GLN A 34 -2.06 -5.75 9.25
CA GLN A 34 -1.39 -6.58 10.26
C GLN A 34 -1.26 -8.05 9.83
N GLU A 35 -2.22 -8.57 9.07
CA GLU A 35 -2.22 -9.97 8.62
C GLU A 35 -1.39 -10.22 7.35
N ASP A 36 -1.17 -9.19 6.52
CA ASP A 36 -0.50 -9.32 5.23
C ASP A 36 0.72 -8.39 5.15
N LYS A 37 1.90 -8.97 5.39
CA LYS A 37 3.18 -8.24 5.33
C LYS A 37 3.42 -7.59 3.96
N HIS A 38 2.97 -8.21 2.87
CA HIS A 38 3.15 -7.63 1.53
C HIS A 38 2.26 -6.41 1.32
N LEU A 39 1.04 -6.45 1.87
CA LEU A 39 0.15 -5.29 1.87
C LEU A 39 0.70 -4.17 2.78
N LEU A 40 1.25 -4.51 3.94
CA LEU A 40 1.89 -3.55 4.85
C LEU A 40 3.07 -2.82 4.22
N ASN A 41 3.91 -3.53 3.47
CA ASN A 41 5.03 -2.94 2.75
C ASN A 41 4.60 -1.87 1.72
N GLY A 42 3.34 -1.88 1.30
CA GLY A 42 2.78 -0.86 0.40
C GLY A 42 2.30 0.42 1.11
N LEU A 43 2.36 0.48 2.44
CA LEU A 43 1.92 1.66 3.21
C LEU A 43 2.99 2.76 3.13
N ASN A 44 2.65 3.89 2.51
CA ASN A 44 3.57 5.03 2.39
C ASN A 44 3.34 6.14 3.42
N VAL A 45 2.08 6.37 3.80
CA VAL A 45 1.69 7.45 4.71
C VAL A 45 0.58 6.98 5.63
N TYR A 46 0.72 7.25 6.92
CA TYR A 46 -0.33 7.01 7.91
C TYR A 46 -0.37 8.14 8.94
N ARG A 47 -1.53 8.79 9.10
CA ARG A 47 -1.76 9.88 10.08
C ARG A 47 -0.67 10.97 10.10
N GLY A 48 -0.19 11.36 8.92
CA GLY A 48 0.85 12.39 8.76
C GLY A 48 2.28 11.90 8.94
N GLN A 49 2.48 10.60 9.20
CA GLN A 49 3.80 9.96 9.26
C GLN A 49 4.13 9.31 7.93
N VAL A 50 5.38 9.39 7.49
CA VAL A 50 5.88 8.70 6.30
C VAL A 50 6.42 7.34 6.72
N THR A 51 5.88 6.28 6.12
CA THR A 51 6.19 4.87 6.46
C THR A 51 6.94 4.14 5.36
N CYS A 52 7.29 4.83 4.27
CA CYS A 52 8.22 4.35 3.25
C CYS A 52 9.58 5.02 3.45
N GLU A 53 10.60 4.20 3.73
CA GLU A 53 11.95 4.65 4.06
C GLU A 53 12.58 5.43 2.91
N GLU A 54 12.41 4.93 1.68
CA GLU A 54 12.99 5.53 0.48
C GLU A 54 12.39 6.90 0.18
N VAL A 55 11.08 7.06 0.38
CA VAL A 55 10.39 8.35 0.22
C VAL A 55 10.80 9.33 1.31
N ALA A 56 10.90 8.87 2.56
CA ALA A 56 11.35 9.71 3.67
C ALA A 56 12.78 10.22 3.44
N HIS A 57 13.69 9.34 3.03
CA HIS A 57 15.06 9.69 2.70
C HIS A 57 15.15 10.65 1.50
N ALA A 58 14.46 10.36 0.41
CA ALA A 58 14.49 11.20 -0.81
C ALA A 58 13.97 12.62 -0.57
N LEU A 59 13.02 12.80 0.36
CA LEU A 59 12.37 14.08 0.65
C LEU A 59 12.86 14.74 1.94
N ASN A 60 13.87 14.18 2.62
CA ASN A 60 14.35 14.63 3.94
C ASN A 60 13.23 14.76 4.99
N LEU A 61 12.33 13.76 5.04
CA LEU A 61 11.22 13.68 5.98
C LEU A 61 11.51 12.65 7.09
N PRO A 62 10.90 12.79 8.27
CA PRO A 62 11.00 11.77 9.32
C PRO A 62 10.33 10.46 8.88
N TYR A 63 11.05 9.35 9.06
CA TYR A 63 10.57 7.99 8.81
C TYR A 63 10.03 7.35 10.10
N VAL A 64 8.91 6.63 9.98
CA VAL A 64 8.36 5.78 11.05
C VAL A 64 8.09 4.40 10.46
N ALA A 65 8.56 3.34 11.12
CA ALA A 65 8.29 1.97 10.68
C ALA A 65 6.77 1.71 10.58
N PRO A 66 6.28 1.08 9.49
CA PRO A 66 4.85 0.90 9.25
C PRO A 66 4.16 0.11 10.37
N GLU A 67 4.84 -0.87 10.99
CA GLU A 67 4.33 -1.63 12.14
C GLU A 67 4.06 -0.74 13.35
N THR A 68 4.97 0.21 13.63
CA THR A 68 4.86 1.15 14.74
C THR A 68 3.80 2.21 14.45
N ALA A 69 3.66 2.64 13.20
CA ALA A 69 2.70 3.66 12.80
C ALA A 69 1.25 3.19 12.97
N ILE A 70 0.96 1.91 12.71
CA ILE A 70 -0.39 1.33 12.80
C ILE A 70 -0.71 0.69 14.17
N ALA A 71 0.28 0.60 15.06
CA ALA A 71 0.15 0.01 16.40
C ALA A 71 -1.03 0.62 17.18
#